data_AF-I3YU80-F1
#
_entry.id   AF-I3YU80-F1
#
_cell.length_a   1.000
_cell.length_b   1.000
_cell.length_c   1.000
_cell.angle_alpha   90.00
_cell.angle_beta   90.00
_cell.angle_gamma   90.00
#
_symmetry.space_group_name_H-M   'P 1'
#
loop_
_entity.id
_entity.type
_entity.pdbx_description
1 polymer ?
#
loop_
_entity_poly.entity_id
_entity_poly.type
_entity_poly.pdbx_seq_one_letter_code
_entity_poly.pdbx_strand_id
1 'polypeptide(L)'
;MRNDLRILGFAFLLFTFSFSYARDKIVVIDVSHGGKDNGYESDGHKEKDIAFEIALKIVALNKLDNVKIILTREGDYFVSLKDRLEFINALNPDYVLSLHINSNDDTEVSGFDFFVSTQINNLSEKSNRLAQSIESSIPKEFSSNGIKNANFSILKNVEAPITLIEMGYLSNPKDKLLLTSAESQDKIAQAIYNAIK
;
A
#
# COMPACT_ATOMS: atom_id res chain seq x y z
N MET A 1 25.62 -40.81 -66.69
CA MET A 1 24.24 -41.04 -66.18
C MET A 1 24.24 -40.75 -64.68
N ARG A 2 23.44 -39.74 -64.28
CA ARG A 2 22.91 -39.40 -62.94
C ARG A 2 23.83 -39.43 -61.71
N ASN A 3 24.21 -38.23 -61.24
CA ASN A 3 24.49 -37.96 -59.84
C ASN A 3 23.16 -37.67 -59.12
N ASP A 4 22.71 -38.60 -58.28
CA ASP A 4 21.52 -38.42 -57.43
C ASP A 4 21.97 -37.78 -56.10
N LEU A 5 22.05 -36.43 -56.05
CA LEU A 5 22.29 -35.69 -54.83
C LEU A 5 20.98 -35.59 -54.03
N ARG A 6 20.84 -36.40 -52.99
CA ARG A 6 19.73 -36.33 -52.03
C ARG A 6 19.91 -35.10 -51.13
N ILE A 7 19.19 -34.02 -51.43
CA ILE A 7 19.06 -32.88 -50.50
C ILE A 7 17.99 -33.27 -49.47
N LEU A 8 18.44 -33.79 -48.32
CA LEU A 8 17.61 -33.94 -47.14
C LEU A 8 17.43 -32.55 -46.52
N GLY A 9 16.34 -31.88 -46.87
CA GLY A 9 15.98 -30.59 -46.28
C GLY A 9 15.58 -30.77 -44.81
N PHE A 10 16.51 -30.56 -43.89
CA PHE A 10 16.19 -30.37 -42.47
C PHE A 10 15.64 -28.96 -42.29
N ALA A 11 14.31 -28.81 -42.29
CA ALA A 11 13.67 -27.60 -41.80
C ALA A 11 13.84 -27.55 -40.28
N PHE A 12 14.85 -26.82 -39.81
CA PHE A 12 15.04 -26.55 -38.39
C PHE A 12 14.05 -25.44 -37.99
N LEU A 13 12.85 -25.87 -37.56
CA LEU A 13 11.84 -24.97 -37.02
C LEU A 13 12.34 -24.48 -35.65
N LEU A 14 13.02 -23.32 -35.63
CA LEU A 14 13.41 -22.63 -34.41
C LEU A 14 12.13 -22.14 -33.70
N PHE A 15 11.59 -22.99 -32.84
CA PHE A 15 10.54 -22.61 -31.90
C PHE A 15 11.17 -21.70 -30.85
N THR A 16 11.09 -20.38 -31.07
CA THR A 16 11.51 -19.40 -30.07
C THR A 16 10.45 -19.40 -28.97
N PHE A 17 10.73 -20.07 -27.86
CA PHE A 17 9.99 -19.87 -26.61
C PHE A 17 10.33 -18.49 -26.08
N SER A 18 9.52 -17.48 -26.41
CA SER A 18 9.54 -16.20 -25.71
C SER A 18 8.93 -16.41 -24.32
N PHE A 19 9.76 -16.77 -23.34
CA PHE A 19 9.36 -16.69 -21.94
C PHE A 19 9.26 -15.20 -21.57
N SER A 20 8.04 -14.66 -21.55
CA SER A 20 7.79 -13.35 -20.94
C SER A 20 7.83 -13.56 -19.43
N TYR A 21 8.96 -13.22 -18.79
CA TYR A 21 9.00 -13.15 -17.33
C TYR A 21 8.10 -11.99 -16.92
N ALA A 22 6.95 -12.28 -16.29
CA ALA A 22 6.09 -11.24 -15.75
C ALA A 22 6.93 -10.41 -14.78
N ARG A 23 6.96 -9.08 -14.97
CA ARG A 23 7.66 -8.20 -14.04
C ARG A 23 7.04 -8.33 -12.64
N ASP A 24 7.87 -8.27 -11.61
CA ASP A 24 7.37 -8.26 -10.24
C ASP A 24 6.45 -7.05 -10.04
N LYS A 25 5.37 -7.26 -9.28
CA LYS A 25 4.48 -6.20 -8.80
C LYS A 25 5.18 -5.49 -7.66
N ILE A 26 5.33 -4.18 -7.74
CA ILE A 26 5.94 -3.37 -6.67
C ILE A 26 4.83 -2.64 -5.93
N VAL A 27 4.75 -2.84 -4.61
CA VAL A 27 3.86 -2.12 -3.72
C VAL A 27 4.70 -1.34 -2.74
N VAL A 28 4.49 -0.04 -2.65
CA VAL A 28 5.14 0.80 -1.64
C VAL A 28 4.16 1.07 -0.51
N ILE A 29 4.59 0.84 0.72
CA ILE A 29 3.87 1.26 1.92
C ILE A 29 4.60 2.48 2.46
N ASP A 30 3.96 3.63 2.33
CA ASP A 30 4.38 4.82 3.04
C ASP A 30 3.93 4.75 4.50
N VAL A 31 4.92 4.63 5.40
CA VAL A 31 4.68 4.55 6.84
C VAL A 31 4.73 5.97 7.41
N SER A 32 3.58 6.51 7.81
CA SER A 32 3.48 7.91 8.24
C SER A 32 4.44 8.29 9.37
N HIS A 33 4.77 9.59 9.43
CA HIS A 33 5.56 10.20 10.51
C HIS A 33 6.91 9.51 10.75
N GLY A 34 7.44 9.53 11.98
CA GLY A 34 8.69 8.86 12.36
C GLY A 34 9.73 9.82 12.95
N GLY A 35 10.59 9.27 13.81
CA GLY A 35 11.61 10.01 14.55
C GLY A 35 10.97 11.11 15.40
N LYS A 36 11.30 12.37 15.08
CA LYS A 36 10.82 13.58 15.77
C LYS A 36 9.33 13.88 15.55
N ASP A 37 8.72 13.27 14.55
CA ASP A 37 7.32 13.45 14.21
C ASP A 37 6.54 12.25 14.74
N ASN A 38 5.74 12.45 15.78
CA ASN A 38 4.97 11.36 16.41
C ASN A 38 3.64 11.09 15.68
N GLY A 39 3.22 11.99 14.80
CA GLY A 39 1.81 12.09 14.40
C GLY A 39 0.93 12.44 15.61
N TYR A 40 -0.31 11.94 15.63
CA TYR A 40 -1.14 12.07 16.82
C TYR A 40 -0.66 11.15 17.96
N GLU A 41 -0.70 11.66 19.19
CA GLU A 41 -0.29 10.94 20.39
C GLU A 41 -1.38 11.02 21.47
N SER A 42 -1.71 9.88 22.07
CA SER A 42 -2.68 9.79 23.16
C SER A 42 -2.36 8.62 24.06
N ASP A 43 -2.35 8.84 25.38
CA ASP A 43 -2.07 7.82 26.41
C ASP A 43 -0.77 7.03 26.18
N GLY A 44 0.27 7.70 25.64
CA GLY A 44 1.58 7.10 25.36
C GLY A 44 1.65 6.31 24.04
N HIS A 45 0.52 6.14 23.35
CA HIS A 45 0.45 5.57 22.01
C HIS A 45 0.63 6.65 20.96
N LYS A 46 1.45 6.36 19.94
CA LYS A 46 1.78 7.28 18.86
C LYS A 46 1.35 6.69 17.53
N GLU A 47 0.79 7.53 16.67
CA GLU A 47 0.46 7.16 15.30
C GLU A 47 1.67 6.52 14.57
N LYS A 48 2.85 7.12 14.69
CA LYS A 48 4.06 6.61 14.03
C LYS A 48 4.40 5.15 14.38
N ASP A 49 4.09 4.74 15.61
CA ASP A 49 4.43 3.41 16.13
C ASP A 49 3.40 2.40 15.61
N ILE A 50 2.11 2.72 15.74
CA ILE A 50 1.00 1.87 15.27
C ILE A 50 1.07 1.68 13.75
N ALA A 51 1.29 2.75 12.99
CA ALA A 51 1.41 2.66 11.52
C ALA A 51 2.59 1.77 11.11
N PHE A 52 3.70 1.85 11.84
CA PHE A 52 4.88 1.03 11.57
C PHE A 52 4.65 -0.45 11.92
N GLU A 53 4.04 -0.74 13.07
CA GLU A 53 3.71 -2.12 13.48
C GLU A 53 2.79 -2.80 12.46
N ILE A 54 1.76 -2.11 11.97
CA ILE A 54 0.86 -2.63 10.93
C ILE A 54 1.61 -2.82 9.61
N ALA A 55 2.48 -1.88 9.21
CA ALA A 55 3.29 -2.02 8.00
C ALA A 55 4.20 -3.26 8.05
N LEU A 56 4.85 -3.52 9.18
CA LEU A 56 5.67 -4.71 9.39
C LEU A 56 4.85 -6.00 9.31
N LYS A 57 3.63 -6.02 9.86
CA LYS A 57 2.70 -7.15 9.74
C LYS A 57 2.32 -7.40 8.28
N ILE A 58 2.06 -6.36 7.48
CA ILE A 58 1.78 -6.50 6.04
C ILE A 58 2.97 -7.12 5.30
N VAL A 59 4.18 -6.65 5.56
CA VAL A 59 5.42 -7.23 4.98
C VAL A 59 5.57 -8.70 5.38
N ALA A 60 5.32 -9.04 6.64
CA ALA A 60 5.44 -10.40 7.15
C ALA A 60 4.44 -11.39 6.50
N LEU A 61 3.28 -10.92 6.07
CA LEU A 61 2.27 -11.71 5.35
C LEU A 61 2.68 -12.05 3.92
N ASN A 62 3.57 -11.26 3.31
CA ASN A 62 3.97 -11.48 1.93
C ASN A 62 4.85 -12.74 1.81
N LYS A 63 4.38 -13.70 1.01
CA LYS A 63 5.09 -14.96 0.67
C LYS A 63 5.19 -15.15 -0.85
N LEU A 64 4.83 -14.13 -1.62
CA LEU A 64 4.79 -14.18 -3.07
C LEU A 64 6.10 -13.62 -3.63
N ASP A 65 6.82 -14.44 -4.38
CA ASP A 65 8.08 -14.02 -5.01
C ASP A 65 7.86 -12.92 -6.08
N ASN A 66 6.66 -12.85 -6.66
CA ASN A 66 6.28 -11.89 -7.69
C ASN A 66 5.64 -10.60 -7.15
N VAL A 67 5.60 -10.41 -5.82
CA VAL A 67 5.12 -9.18 -5.18
C VAL A 67 6.20 -8.65 -4.24
N LYS A 68 6.72 -7.46 -4.50
CA LYS A 68 7.70 -6.77 -3.66
C LYS A 68 7.00 -5.67 -2.87
N ILE A 69 7.02 -5.78 -1.55
CA ILE A 69 6.51 -4.75 -0.64
C ILE A 69 7.71 -3.97 -0.08
N ILE A 70 7.74 -2.67 -0.32
CA ILE A 70 8.85 -1.77 0.06
C ILE A 70 8.31 -0.69 0.99
N LEU A 71 8.97 -0.43 2.12
CA LEU A 71 8.55 0.60 3.07
C LEU A 71 9.29 1.92 2.82
N THR A 72 8.64 3.08 3.02
CA THR A 72 9.33 4.39 2.98
C THR A 72 10.29 4.59 4.16
N ARG A 73 10.08 3.86 5.25
CA ARG A 73 11.01 3.72 6.38
C ARG A 73 10.95 2.33 7.00
N GLU A 74 12.09 1.83 7.46
CA GLU A 74 12.24 0.52 8.11
C GLU A 74 12.59 0.64 9.61
N GLY A 75 12.45 1.83 10.18
CA GLY A 75 12.70 2.11 11.60
C GLY A 75 12.08 3.43 12.05
N ASP A 76 12.37 3.82 13.29
CA ASP A 76 11.89 5.08 13.88
C ASP A 76 12.84 6.25 13.57
N TYR A 77 12.78 6.73 12.33
CA TYR A 77 13.47 7.94 11.90
C TYR A 77 12.55 8.80 11.03
N PHE A 78 12.80 10.11 11.05
CA PHE A 78 12.01 11.06 10.29
C PHE A 78 12.42 11.03 8.81
N VAL A 79 11.45 10.78 7.93
CA VAL A 79 11.60 10.97 6.47
C VAL A 79 10.71 12.14 6.05
N SER A 80 11.30 13.14 5.41
CA SER A 80 10.51 14.31 4.97
C SER A 80 9.52 13.90 3.87
N LEU A 81 8.43 14.66 3.73
CA LEU A 81 7.45 14.39 2.67
C LEU A 81 8.10 14.44 1.28
N LYS A 82 9.05 15.35 1.07
CA LYS A 82 9.80 15.44 -0.19
C LYS A 82 10.58 14.15 -0.47
N ASP A 83 11.32 13.65 0.52
CA ASP A 83 12.15 12.45 0.35
C ASP A 83 11.28 11.20 0.13
N ARG A 84 10.11 11.11 0.79
CA ARG A 84 9.12 10.04 0.54
C ARG A 84 8.66 10.06 -0.91
N LEU A 85 8.29 11.24 -1.42
CA LEU A 85 7.83 11.41 -2.80
C LEU A 85 8.91 11.00 -3.81
N GLU A 86 10.14 11.49 -3.62
CA GLU A 86 11.28 11.15 -4.48
C GLU A 86 11.56 9.64 -4.46
N PHE A 87 11.57 9.02 -3.28
CA PHE A 87 11.75 7.58 -3.12
C PHE A 87 10.64 6.77 -3.80
N ILE A 88 9.37 7.10 -3.55
CA ILE A 88 8.22 6.40 -4.12
C ILE A 88 8.26 6.48 -5.65
N ASN A 89 8.43 7.68 -6.21
CA ASN A 89 8.39 7.87 -7.67
C ASN A 89 9.59 7.20 -8.37
N ALA A 90 10.76 7.17 -7.74
CA ALA A 90 11.92 6.47 -8.27
C ALA A 90 11.71 4.96 -8.42
N LEU A 91 10.82 4.35 -7.63
CA LEU A 91 10.50 2.93 -7.70
C LEU A 91 9.48 2.58 -8.79
N ASN A 92 8.72 3.57 -9.30
CA ASN A 92 7.61 3.40 -10.25
C ASN A 92 6.66 2.23 -9.85
N PRO A 93 6.05 2.28 -8.66
CA PRO A 93 5.30 1.15 -8.11
C PRO A 93 3.94 0.94 -8.80
N ASP A 94 3.41 -0.27 -8.67
CA ASP A 94 2.05 -0.61 -9.11
C ASP A 94 0.99 0.00 -8.19
N TYR A 95 1.26 0.03 -6.88
CA TYR A 95 0.40 0.62 -5.86
C TYR A 95 1.21 1.29 -4.76
N VAL A 96 0.64 2.34 -4.17
CA VAL A 96 1.14 2.99 -2.96
C VAL A 96 0.05 3.06 -1.91
N LEU A 97 0.37 2.66 -0.69
CA LEU A 97 -0.51 2.77 0.47
C LEU A 97 0.16 3.68 1.50
N SER A 98 -0.46 4.81 1.85
CA SER A 98 0.03 5.68 2.92
C SER A 98 -0.79 5.40 4.18
N LEU A 99 -0.16 4.82 5.19
CA LEU A 99 -0.82 4.35 6.42
C LEU A 99 -0.75 5.42 7.50
N HIS A 100 -1.90 5.84 7.99
CA HIS A 100 -2.07 6.87 9.01
C HIS A 100 -3.07 6.43 10.09
N ILE A 101 -3.07 7.19 11.20
CA ILE A 101 -4.04 7.06 12.28
C ILE A 101 -4.66 8.42 12.55
N ASN A 102 -5.99 8.49 12.51
CA ASN A 102 -6.69 9.76 12.58
C ASN A 102 -6.81 10.27 14.01
N SER A 103 -7.23 11.52 14.13
CA SER A 103 -7.70 12.12 15.37
C SER A 103 -8.78 13.16 15.08
N ASN A 104 -9.62 13.40 16.09
CA ASN A 104 -10.66 14.41 16.06
C ASN A 104 -10.89 14.96 17.48
N ASP A 105 -11.27 16.24 17.56
CA ASP A 105 -11.67 16.87 18.82
C ASP A 105 -12.95 16.23 19.40
N ASP A 106 -13.86 15.81 18.52
CA ASP A 106 -15.00 14.97 18.90
C ASP A 106 -14.54 13.51 19.01
N THR A 107 -14.39 13.05 20.26
CA THR A 107 -13.90 11.70 20.57
C THR A 107 -14.87 10.59 20.21
N GLU A 108 -16.10 10.90 19.78
CA GLU A 108 -17.06 9.90 19.30
C GLU A 108 -16.81 9.49 17.84
N VAL A 109 -16.06 10.30 17.08
CA VAL A 109 -15.70 9.99 15.68
C VAL A 109 -14.77 8.78 15.63
N SER A 110 -15.14 7.77 14.85
CA SER A 110 -14.43 6.49 14.75
C SER A 110 -14.51 5.90 13.34
N GLY A 111 -13.75 4.84 13.08
CA GLY A 111 -13.74 4.08 11.84
C GLY A 111 -12.64 4.50 10.88
N PHE A 112 -12.58 3.78 9.75
CA PHE A 112 -11.61 4.02 8.69
C PHE A 112 -12.04 5.20 7.82
N ASP A 113 -11.07 6.02 7.41
CA ASP A 113 -11.23 6.92 6.26
C ASP A 113 -10.25 6.54 5.17
N PHE A 114 -10.71 6.66 3.93
CA PHE A 114 -9.88 6.48 2.76
C PHE A 114 -9.80 7.79 1.99
N PHE A 115 -8.60 8.18 1.58
CA PHE A 115 -8.38 9.39 0.83
C PHE A 115 -7.70 9.09 -0.51
N VAL A 116 -8.26 9.66 -1.57
CA VAL A 116 -7.73 9.63 -2.93
C VAL A 116 -7.57 11.06 -3.46
N SER A 117 -6.78 11.22 -4.51
CA SER A 117 -6.53 12.52 -5.13
C SER A 117 -7.82 13.12 -5.72
N THR A 118 -7.97 14.44 -5.60
CA THR A 118 -9.03 15.21 -6.30
C THR A 118 -8.82 15.30 -7.81
N GLN A 119 -7.62 14.97 -8.30
CA GLN A 119 -7.34 14.95 -9.74
C GLN A 119 -8.18 13.87 -10.43
N ILE A 120 -8.62 14.14 -11.66
CA ILE A 120 -9.39 13.19 -12.46
C ILE A 120 -8.48 12.68 -13.58
N ASN A 121 -7.91 11.49 -13.39
CA ASN A 121 -7.05 10.83 -14.37
C ASN A 121 -7.06 9.31 -14.12
N ASN A 122 -6.40 8.55 -15.00
CA ASN A 122 -6.34 7.08 -14.88
C ASN A 122 -5.68 6.60 -13.56
N LEU A 123 -4.78 7.38 -12.96
CA LEU A 123 -4.19 7.03 -11.67
C LEU A 123 -5.21 7.16 -10.54
N SER A 124 -5.98 8.25 -10.50
CA SER A 124 -7.00 8.44 -9.46
C SER A 124 -8.18 7.49 -9.59
N GLU A 125 -8.52 7.03 -10.80
CA GLU A 125 -9.48 5.93 -10.98
C GLU A 125 -8.97 4.61 -10.40
N LYS A 126 -7.69 4.28 -10.62
CA LYS A 126 -7.06 3.10 -10.03
C LYS A 126 -6.93 3.21 -8.51
N SER A 127 -6.58 4.39 -8.00
CA SER A 127 -6.58 4.70 -6.56
C SER A 127 -7.93 4.46 -5.92
N ASN A 128 -9.02 4.87 -6.57
CA ASN A 128 -10.38 4.63 -6.08
C ASN A 128 -10.70 3.14 -6.02
N ARG A 129 -10.35 2.36 -7.06
CA ARG A 129 -10.56 0.90 -7.05
C ARG A 129 -9.74 0.19 -5.97
N LEU A 130 -8.51 0.64 -5.75
CA LEU A 130 -7.66 0.14 -4.66
C LEU A 130 -8.32 0.43 -3.30
N ALA A 131 -8.73 1.67 -3.07
CA ALA A 131 -9.42 2.08 -1.85
C ALA A 131 -10.70 1.24 -1.61
N GLN A 132 -11.53 1.05 -2.64
CA GLN A 132 -12.75 0.21 -2.57
C GLN A 132 -12.43 -1.25 -2.21
N SER A 133 -11.36 -1.81 -2.78
CA SER A 133 -10.94 -3.17 -2.48
C SER A 133 -10.54 -3.32 -1.01
N ILE A 134 -9.80 -2.35 -0.46
CA ILE A 134 -9.38 -2.37 0.94
C ILE A 134 -10.58 -2.13 1.87
N GLU A 135 -11.40 -1.11 1.58
CA GLU A 135 -12.60 -0.76 2.32
C GLU A 135 -13.54 -1.97 2.48
N SER A 136 -13.77 -2.73 1.39
CA SER A 136 -14.63 -3.91 1.40
C SER A 136 -14.10 -5.07 2.27
N SER A 137 -12.84 -5.01 2.69
CA SER A 137 -12.13 -6.06 3.41
C SER A 137 -11.75 -5.68 4.85
N ILE A 138 -12.10 -4.46 5.32
CA ILE A 138 -11.72 -4.02 6.66
C ILE A 138 -12.28 -4.95 7.76
N PRO A 139 -11.61 -5.05 8.92
CA PRO A 139 -12.11 -5.88 10.01
C PRO A 139 -13.48 -5.39 10.48
N LYS A 140 -14.41 -6.31 10.70
CA LYS A 140 -15.82 -6.04 11.08
C LYS A 140 -15.98 -5.24 12.39
N GLU A 141 -14.94 -5.20 13.21
CA GLU A 141 -14.88 -4.46 14.46
C GLU A 141 -14.80 -2.94 14.23
N PHE A 142 -14.32 -2.51 13.06
CA PHE A 142 -14.26 -1.14 12.60
C PHE A 142 -15.43 -0.79 11.66
N SER A 143 -15.87 0.46 11.70
CA SER A 143 -16.70 1.07 10.66
C SER A 143 -15.85 1.65 9.54
N SER A 144 -16.46 1.94 8.39
CA SER A 144 -15.88 2.79 7.35
C SER A 144 -16.70 4.07 7.24
N ASN A 145 -16.00 5.20 7.11
CA ASN A 145 -16.56 6.51 6.81
C ASN A 145 -16.52 6.83 5.30
N GLY A 146 -16.12 5.85 4.48
CA GLY A 146 -16.10 5.94 3.03
C GLY A 146 -14.80 6.49 2.45
N ILE A 147 -14.78 6.52 1.11
CA ILE A 147 -13.70 7.08 0.31
C ILE A 147 -13.99 8.54 0.01
N LYS A 148 -13.00 9.40 0.27
CA LYS A 148 -13.08 10.85 0.18
C LYS A 148 -12.00 11.37 -0.77
N ASN A 149 -12.30 12.43 -1.50
CA ASN A 149 -11.29 13.14 -2.27
C ASN A 149 -10.58 14.16 -1.37
N ALA A 150 -9.25 14.17 -1.38
CA ALA A 150 -8.44 15.12 -0.63
C ALA A 150 -7.30 15.72 -1.46
N ASN A 151 -6.89 16.92 -1.07
CA ASN A 151 -5.81 17.69 -1.71
C ASN A 151 -4.44 17.50 -1.05
N PHE A 152 -4.23 16.39 -0.35
CA PHE A 152 -2.96 16.08 0.32
C PHE A 152 -1.82 16.02 -0.68
N SER A 153 -0.66 16.54 -0.30
CA SER A 153 0.49 16.65 -1.20
C SER A 153 0.98 15.26 -1.67
N ILE A 154 0.93 14.23 -0.81
CA ILE A 154 1.32 12.88 -1.21
C ILE A 154 0.41 12.30 -2.30
N LEU A 155 -0.91 12.51 -2.19
CA LEU A 155 -1.90 12.03 -3.16
C LEU A 155 -1.79 12.72 -4.53
N LYS A 156 -1.23 13.93 -4.57
CA LYS A 156 -1.09 14.72 -5.81
C LYS A 156 0.22 14.47 -6.56
N ASN A 157 1.28 14.14 -5.84
CA ASN A 157 2.65 14.16 -6.36
C ASN A 157 3.26 12.76 -6.49
N VAL A 158 2.57 11.70 -6.05
CA VAL A 158 2.94 10.33 -6.37
C VAL A 158 2.47 9.98 -7.79
N GLU A 159 3.38 9.46 -8.62
CA GLU A 159 3.16 9.14 -10.04
C GLU A 159 2.62 7.71 -10.27
N ALA A 160 2.01 7.13 -9.23
CA ALA A 160 1.43 5.79 -9.19
C ALA A 160 0.06 5.81 -8.50
N PRO A 161 -0.79 4.78 -8.67
CA PRO A 161 -2.04 4.67 -7.92
C PRO A 161 -1.76 4.63 -6.41
N ILE A 162 -2.23 5.65 -5.71
CA ILE A 162 -2.06 5.82 -4.26
C ILE A 162 -3.38 5.95 -3.52
N THR A 163 -3.48 5.34 -2.34
CA THR A 163 -4.54 5.56 -1.35
C THR A 163 -3.91 5.88 -0.01
N LEU A 164 -4.37 6.96 0.64
CA LEU A 164 -4.07 7.22 2.05
C LEU A 164 -5.18 6.62 2.91
N ILE A 165 -4.80 5.89 3.95
CA ILE A 165 -5.70 5.13 4.81
C ILE A 165 -5.53 5.62 6.23
N GLU A 166 -6.57 6.23 6.77
CA GLU A 166 -6.70 6.47 8.19
C GLU A 166 -7.33 5.22 8.81
N MET A 167 -6.54 4.43 9.55
CA MET A 167 -6.95 3.08 9.97
C MET A 167 -7.86 3.07 11.22
N GLY A 168 -8.39 4.22 11.61
CA GLY A 168 -9.14 4.43 12.85
C GLY A 168 -8.73 5.75 13.51
N TYR A 169 -9.46 6.14 14.56
CA TYR A 169 -9.22 7.36 15.31
C TYR A 169 -8.56 7.07 16.66
N LEU A 170 -7.30 7.48 16.84
CA LEU A 170 -6.61 7.30 18.13
C LEU A 170 -7.20 8.19 19.24
N SER A 171 -7.96 9.23 18.90
CA SER A 171 -8.75 10.02 19.85
C SER A 171 -10.00 9.29 20.36
N ASN A 172 -10.51 8.29 19.63
CA ASN A 172 -11.70 7.54 20.01
C ASN A 172 -11.34 6.34 20.91
N PRO A 173 -12.00 6.16 22.07
CA PRO A 173 -11.65 5.08 23.00
C PRO A 173 -11.79 3.67 22.42
N LYS A 174 -12.80 3.40 21.59
CA LYS A 174 -13.03 2.08 20.99
C LYS A 174 -11.95 1.79 19.94
N ASP A 175 -11.71 2.73 19.03
CA ASP A 175 -10.69 2.57 18.00
C ASP A 175 -9.30 2.47 18.61
N LYS A 176 -8.97 3.29 19.63
CA LYS A 176 -7.70 3.19 20.37
C LYS A 176 -7.45 1.77 20.87
N LEU A 177 -8.43 1.16 21.55
CA LEU A 177 -8.31 -0.22 22.05
C LEU A 177 -8.05 -1.23 20.93
N LEU A 178 -8.64 -1.03 19.75
CA LEU A 178 -8.41 -1.88 18.59
C LEU A 178 -7.04 -1.61 17.95
N LEU A 179 -6.67 -0.35 17.73
CA LEU A 179 -5.43 0.08 17.11
C LEU A 179 -4.18 -0.33 17.90
N THR A 180 -4.30 -0.43 19.23
CA THR A 180 -3.21 -0.86 20.11
C THR A 180 -3.22 -2.37 20.40
N SER A 181 -4.16 -3.13 19.83
CA SER A 181 -4.24 -4.58 19.99
C SER A 181 -3.51 -5.29 18.86
N ALA A 182 -2.58 -6.20 19.23
CA ALA A 182 -1.83 -7.00 18.25
C ALA A 182 -2.76 -7.81 17.33
N GLU A 183 -3.85 -8.36 17.85
CA GLU A 183 -4.84 -9.14 17.08
C GLU A 183 -5.55 -8.27 16.04
N SER A 184 -6.00 -7.09 16.44
CA SER A 184 -6.67 -6.16 15.53
C SER A 184 -5.71 -5.63 14.47
N GLN A 185 -4.46 -5.31 14.83
CA GLN A 185 -3.42 -4.94 13.86
C GLN A 185 -3.15 -6.06 12.85
N ASP A 186 -3.17 -7.34 13.25
CA ASP A 186 -3.05 -8.48 12.33
C ASP A 186 -4.24 -8.53 11.35
N LYS A 187 -5.46 -8.27 11.83
CA LYS A 187 -6.65 -8.21 10.96
C LYS A 187 -6.56 -7.05 9.97
N ILE A 188 -6.11 -5.87 10.41
CA ILE A 188 -5.91 -4.71 9.53
C ILE A 188 -4.86 -5.03 8.46
N ALA A 189 -3.71 -5.57 8.87
CA ALA A 189 -2.65 -5.97 7.96
C ALA A 189 -3.13 -7.01 6.93
N GLN A 190 -3.92 -7.99 7.38
CA GLN A 190 -4.49 -9.02 6.51
C GLN A 190 -5.49 -8.45 5.50
N ALA A 191 -6.34 -7.50 5.91
CA ALA A 191 -7.29 -6.81 5.05
C ALA A 191 -6.57 -6.04 3.94
N ILE A 192 -5.55 -5.26 4.30
CA ILE A 192 -4.75 -4.49 3.35
C ILE A 192 -3.98 -5.41 2.41
N TYR A 193 -3.28 -6.43 2.93
CA TYR A 193 -2.50 -7.38 2.13
C TYR A 193 -3.36 -8.11 1.08
N ASN A 194 -4.60 -8.47 1.41
CA ASN A 194 -5.50 -9.13 0.46
C ASN A 194 -5.83 -8.28 -0.77
N ALA A 195 -5.81 -6.96 -0.67
CA ALA A 195 -6.09 -6.05 -1.79
C ALA A 195 -4.86 -5.84 -2.70
N ILE A 196 -3.64 -6.10 -2.21
CA ILE A 196 -2.39 -5.78 -2.93
C ILE A 196 -1.59 -7.00 -3.40
N LYS A 197 -1.96 -8.22 -2.99
CA LYS A 197 -1.34 -9.44 -3.49
C LYS A 197 -1.69 -9.78 -4.94
#